data_AF-A0A3C2E7I2-F1
#
_entry.id   AF-A0A3C2E7I2-F1
#
_cell.length_a   1.000
_cell.length_b   1.000
_cell.length_c   1.000
_cell.angle_alpha   90.00
_cell.angle_beta   90.00
_cell.angle_gamma   90.00
#
_symmetry.space_group_name_H-M   'P 1'
#
loop_
_entity.id
_entity.type
_entity.pdbx_description
1 polymer ?
#
loop_
_entity_poly.entity_id
_entity_poly.type
_entity_poly.pdbx_seq_one_letter_code
_entity_poly.pdbx_strand_id
1 'polypeptide(L)' 'LENKIAAARRFFNNAVNEYNTAIEQFPAVVLANPMGFKPREFFEVADRAAVEHAPAVKF' A
#
# COMPACT_ATOMS: atom_id res chain seq x y z
N LEU A 1 -6.39 18.86 -2.66
CA LEU A 1 -5.50 18.14 -1.72
C LEU A 1 -5.78 16.64 -1.75
N GLU A 2 -7.04 16.26 -1.57
CA GLU A 2 -7.52 14.87 -1.57
C GLU A 2 -7.18 14.07 -2.84
N ASN A 3 -7.34 14.64 -4.04
CA ASN A 3 -6.91 13.99 -5.29
C ASN A 3 -5.41 13.60 -5.29
N LYS A 4 -4.55 14.39 -4.64
CA LYS A 4 -3.11 14.09 -4.52
C LYS A 4 -2.88 12.93 -3.55
N ILE A 5 -3.63 12.88 -2.45
CA ILE A 5 -3.57 11.80 -1.45
C ILE A 5 -4.06 10.48 -2.07
N ALA A 6 -5.16 10.52 -2.82
CA ALA A 6 -5.68 9.37 -3.54
C ALA A 6 -4.68 8.86 -4.61
N ALA A 7 -4.04 9.77 -5.36
CA ALA A 7 -3.00 9.42 -6.31
C ALA A 7 -1.77 8.79 -5.63
N ALA A 8 -1.29 9.38 -4.52
CA ALA A 8 -0.18 8.85 -3.74
C ALA A 8 -0.47 7.44 -3.18
N ARG A 9 -1.70 7.20 -2.71
CA ARG A 9 -2.14 5.87 -2.26
C ARG A 9 -2.08 4.84 -3.39
N ARG A 10 -2.62 5.18 -4.57
CA ARG A 10 -2.58 4.28 -5.73
C ARG A 10 -1.14 3.97 -6.13
N PHE A 11 -0.28 4.99 -6.15
CA PHE A 11 1.14 4.81 -6.47
C PHE A 11 1.85 3.89 -5.46
N PHE A 12 1.66 4.12 -4.16
CA PHE A 12 2.22 3.26 -3.12
C PHE A 12 1.75 1.81 -3.28
N ASN A 13 0.44 1.61 -3.46
CA ASN A 13 -0.12 0.26 -3.61
C ASN A 13 0.37 -0.43 -4.89
N ASN A 14 0.51 0.29 -6.00
CA ASN A 14 1.08 -0.28 -7.22
C ASN A 14 2.54 -0.71 -7.01
N ALA A 15 3.35 0.12 -6.34
CA ALA A 15 4.74 -0.24 -6.04
C ALA A 15 4.84 -1.44 -5.09
N VAL A 16 3.96 -1.55 -4.09
CA VAL A 16 3.87 -2.71 -3.21
C VAL A 16 3.46 -3.96 -4.00
N ASN A 17 2.49 -3.84 -4.92
CA ASN A 17 2.05 -4.95 -5.75
C ASN A 17 3.18 -5.47 -6.64
N GLU A 18 3.88 -4.57 -7.32
CA GLU A 18 5.02 -4.92 -8.19
C GLU A 18 6.14 -5.57 -7.39
N TYR A 19 6.47 -5.01 -6.22
CA TYR A 19 7.47 -5.58 -5.32
C TYR A 19 7.09 -6.99 -4.84
N ASN A 20 5.87 -7.18 -4.31
CA ASN A 20 5.40 -8.48 -3.83
C ASN A 20 5.38 -9.51 -4.96
N THR A 21 4.90 -9.10 -6.13
CA THR A 21 4.88 -9.95 -7.32
C THR A 21 6.29 -10.34 -7.75
N ALA A 22 7.23 -9.38 -7.75
CA ALA A 22 8.62 -9.63 -8.14
C ALA A 22 9.31 -10.62 -7.21
N ILE A 23 9.12 -10.52 -5.89
CA ILE A 23 9.74 -11.46 -4.93
C ILE A 23 9.11 -12.86 -4.96
N GLU A 24 7.92 -13.01 -5.54
CA GLU A 24 7.22 -14.30 -5.72
C GLU A 24 7.51 -14.96 -7.07
N GLN A 25 8.17 -14.27 -8.01
CA GLN A 25 8.52 -14.79 -9.32
C GLN A 25 9.89 -15.50 -9.34
N PHE A 26 10.06 -16.49 -10.21
CA PHE A 26 11.37 -17.11 -10.45
C PHE A 26 12.29 -16.14 -11.22
N PRO A 27 13.57 -15.99 -10.85
CA PRO A 27 14.30 -16.71 -9.79
C PRO A 27 14.24 -16.07 -8.40
N ALA A 28 13.65 -14.86 -8.29
CA ALA A 28 13.63 -14.07 -7.06
C ALA A 28 13.03 -14.83 -5.87
N VAL A 29 12.00 -15.66 -6.06
CA VAL A 29 11.37 -16.46 -4.98
C VAL A 29 12.35 -17.40 -4.25
N VAL A 30 13.38 -17.88 -4.93
CA VAL A 30 14.42 -18.76 -4.34
C VAL A 30 15.40 -17.96 -3.48
N LEU A 31 15.61 -16.70 -3.84
CA LEU A 31 16.59 -15.80 -3.23
C LEU A 31 15.98 -14.83 -2.21
N ALA A 32 14.66 -14.60 -2.28
CA ALA A 32 13.95 -13.59 -1.50
C ALA A 32 14.06 -13.84 0.01
N ASN A 33 13.72 -15.05 0.47
CA ASN A 33 13.77 -15.40 1.89
C ASN A 33 15.19 -15.35 2.49
N PRO A 34 16.23 -15.95 1.85
CA PRO A 34 17.61 -15.85 2.35
C PRO A 34 18.14 -14.40 2.42
N MET A 35 17.72 -13.53 1.50
CA MET A 35 18.13 -12.13 1.46
C MET A 35 17.25 -11.21 2.33
N GLY A 36 16.25 -11.76 3.01
CA GLY A 36 15.36 -11.00 3.91
C GLY A 36 14.28 -10.18 3.20
N PHE A 37 14.02 -10.42 1.91
CA PHE A 37 12.90 -9.82 1.20
C PHE A 37 11.60 -10.53 1.61
N LYS A 38 10.64 -9.74 2.10
CA LYS A 38 9.34 -10.22 2.60
C LYS A 38 8.22 -9.38 1.99
N PRO A 39 7.03 -9.96 1.74
CA PRO A 39 5.88 -9.21 1.25
C PRO A 39 5.57 -7.99 2.11
N ARG A 40 5.14 -6.91 1.48
CA ARG A 40 4.69 -5.68 2.13
C ARG A 40 3.18 -5.56 2.06
N GLU A 41 2.60 -4.95 3.07
CA GLU A 41 1.16 -4.71 3.13
C GLU A 41 0.77 -3.49 2.29
N PHE A 42 -0.41 -3.54 1.68
CA PHE A 42 -0.99 -2.41 0.99
C PHE A 42 -1.38 -1.31 1.97
N PHE A 43 -1.27 -0.06 1.54
CA PHE A 43 -1.82 1.05 2.30
C PHE A 43 -3.33 1.14 2.04
N GLU A 44 -4.09 0.71 3.05
CA GLU A 44 -5.54 0.87 3.09
C GLU A 44 -5.94 1.85 4.18
N VAL A 45 -7.00 2.61 3.90
CA VAL A 45 -7.65 3.41 4.94
C VAL A 45 -8.80 2.58 5.47
N ALA A 46 -8.68 2.18 6.74
CA ALA A 46 -9.62 1.33 7.44
C ALA A 46 -11.07 1.85 7.40
N ASP A 47 -11.24 3.16 7.19
CA ASP A 47 -12.54 3.81 7.24
C ASP A 47 -12.66 4.87 6.13
N ARG A 48 -12.95 4.44 4.89
CA ARG A 48 -13.16 5.37 3.76
C ARG A 48 -14.28 6.38 4.05
N ALA A 49 -15.31 5.96 4.79
CA ALA A 49 -16.44 6.80 5.16
C ALA A 49 -16.07 7.91 6.15
N ALA A 50 -15.11 7.66 7.05
CA ALA A 50 -14.63 8.66 8.01
C ALA A 50 -13.69 9.71 7.38
N VAL A 51 -13.14 9.44 6.18
CA VAL A 51 -12.27 10.39 5.47
C VAL A 51 -13.06 11.30 4.52
N GLU A 52 -14.19 10.85 3.98
CA GLU A 52 -15.08 11.69 3.15
C GLU A 52 -15.91 12.68 4.00
N HIS A 53 -16.21 12.35 5.26
CA HIS A 53 -16.91 13.25 6.17
C HIS A 53 -15.92 13.86 7.17
N ALA A 54 -15.61 15.15 6.99
CA ALA A 54 -14.81 15.90 7.96
C ALA A 54 -15.41 15.73 9.38
N PRO A 55 -14.60 15.39 10.40
CA PRO A 55 -15.13 15.15 11.74
C PRO A 55 -15.82 16.42 12.24
N ALA A 56 -17.10 16.30 12.64
CA ALA A 56 -17.86 17.41 13.19
C ALA A 56 -17.29 17.74 14.58
N VAL A 57 -16.38 18.72 14.63
CA VAL A 57 -15.87 19.27 15.89
C VAL A 57 -17.04 19.96 16.59
N LYS A 58 -17.57 19.32 17.62
CA LYS A 58 -18.48 19.96 18.57
C LYS A 58 -17.63 20.72 19.59
N PHE A 59 -17.79 22.04 19.61
CA PHE A 59 -17.34 22.91 20.71
C PHE A 59 -18.24 22.73 21.93
#